data_AF-A0A8C4TE09-F1
#
_entry.id   AF-A0A8C4TE09-F1
#
_cell.length_a   1.000
_cell.length_b   1.000
_cell.length_c   1.000
_cell.angle_alpha   90.00
_cell.angle_beta   90.00
_cell.angle_gamma   90.00
#
_symmetry.space_group_name_H-M   'P 1'
#
loop_
_entity.id
_entity.type
_entity.pdbx_description
1 polymer ?
#
loop_
_entity_poly.entity_id
_entity_poly.type
_entity_poly.pdbx_seq_one_letter_code
_entity_poly.pdbx_strand_id
1 'polypeptide(L)'
;MSGVATLLAREKDLAVGIGTFDQPAKYLNQDYNLLKKKCLQAGKLFIDNTFPGVPSALGFNELGPGSPRSKGVVWKRPGEICANPQFTIGGMSSTDACQGALPDCWLLAAIAALTTNKNAILHVIPDGQSFQVNYAGIFHFQFWQFGQWVDVVIDDQLPTVNGQLLFDHSPGQNEFWSVLLEKAYAKLNGCYECLAGGSLTEAFEDFTGGISENYNLNKAPENLFQIICKALNAGSLLGSYLDFSGPDDKEERTPQNLIKRHGYSILDAKEVSHLREQLLRIRNPWGQVEWNGAWSDNAPEWNDVSPDVQSRLDYKAEDGEFWMSFSDYMKNYVRLEICNLSPDTQGSGTVHQWTTSQFEGVWRIGSTAGGCIDHKATFRMNPQFYFKLLEEDDDRNVRGCSFVVGLMQKNARRNRIIDQDLNIIGFAIFQVPDKYKGLTNIRLGNDVLLKQDPIAISSTFIDDREECDRFTLPPGDYVIIPSTQEPHKNGNFILRFFFEKKAVSSDHNCSTPSITDSDSTNIAVFLCFCIPQLDEQTKTLVYLLSKQVVHVLGIVSIFELSLCPSLLILQFALVFWLLGLSHYSGFDPFCLSLRVATCLHLLGICVLLTIDR
;
A
#
# COMPACT_ATOMS: atom_id res chain seq x y z
N MET A 1 -15.89 9.18 -5.82
CA MET A 1 -14.98 10.27 -6.25
C MET A 1 -13.64 9.64 -6.55
N SER A 2 -13.23 9.55 -7.81
CA SER A 2 -11.88 9.06 -8.17
C SER A 2 -11.17 10.12 -9.01
N GLY A 3 -9.89 10.33 -8.72
CA GLY A 3 -9.03 11.32 -9.38
C GLY A 3 -8.29 12.24 -8.41
N VAL A 4 -7.80 13.36 -8.95
CA VAL A 4 -6.96 14.37 -8.28
C VAL A 4 -7.57 14.88 -6.96
N ALA A 5 -8.90 14.97 -6.87
CA ALA A 5 -9.56 15.43 -5.65
C ALA A 5 -9.32 14.50 -4.44
N THR A 6 -9.24 13.18 -4.65
CA THR A 6 -8.97 12.22 -3.58
C THR A 6 -7.50 12.29 -3.14
N LEU A 7 -6.59 12.48 -4.09
CA LEU A 7 -5.16 12.72 -3.83
C LEU A 7 -4.96 14.01 -3.02
N LEU A 8 -5.56 15.13 -3.47
CA LEU A 8 -5.48 16.42 -2.76
C LEU A 8 -6.12 16.37 -1.37
N ALA A 9 -7.23 15.64 -1.22
CA ALA A 9 -7.84 15.43 0.10
C ALA A 9 -6.88 14.68 1.02
N ARG A 10 -6.24 13.63 0.52
CA ARG A 10 -5.25 12.85 1.27
C ARG A 10 -4.01 13.68 1.61
N GLU A 11 -3.50 14.49 0.70
CA GLU A 11 -2.37 15.39 0.97
C GLU A 11 -2.72 16.42 2.07
N LYS A 12 -3.94 16.95 2.04
CA LYS A 12 -4.44 17.85 3.11
C LYS A 12 -4.57 17.12 4.44
N ASP A 13 -5.08 15.89 4.43
CA ASP A 13 -5.21 15.05 5.61
C ASP A 13 -3.83 14.76 6.22
N LEU A 14 -2.86 14.33 5.40
CA LEU A 14 -1.48 14.10 5.83
C LEU A 14 -0.80 15.38 6.36
N ALA A 15 -1.06 16.54 5.74
CA ALA A 15 -0.51 17.82 6.18
C ALA A 15 -1.00 18.24 7.58
N VAL A 16 -2.17 17.75 8.01
CA VAL A 16 -2.70 17.96 9.38
C VAL A 16 -2.48 16.74 10.29
N GLY A 17 -1.70 15.75 9.84
CA GLY A 17 -1.33 14.56 10.61
C GLY A 17 -2.26 13.36 10.47
N ILE A 18 -3.38 13.46 9.75
CA ILE A 18 -4.30 12.34 9.53
C ILE A 18 -3.65 11.30 8.62
N GLY A 19 -3.71 10.03 9.02
CA GLY A 19 -3.04 8.93 8.33
C GLY A 19 -1.61 8.68 8.82
N THR A 20 -1.13 9.47 9.78
CA THR A 20 0.11 9.17 10.49
C THR A 20 -0.14 8.13 11.59
N PHE A 21 0.95 7.64 12.15
CA PHE A 21 0.95 6.68 13.26
C PHE A 21 0.15 7.15 14.47
N ASP A 22 0.29 8.40 14.90
CA ASP A 22 -0.41 8.96 16.06
C ASP A 22 -1.89 9.29 15.77
N GLN A 23 -2.23 9.53 14.51
CA GLN A 23 -3.57 9.94 14.10
C GLN A 23 -4.02 9.16 12.86
N PRO A 24 -4.37 7.86 13.02
CA PRO A 24 -4.78 7.02 11.91
C PRO A 24 -6.06 7.54 11.24
N ALA A 25 -6.12 7.38 9.92
CA ALA A 25 -7.30 7.72 9.15
C ALA A 25 -8.47 6.78 9.49
N LYS A 26 -9.69 7.31 9.58
CA LYS A 26 -10.86 6.52 9.97
C LYS A 26 -11.39 5.72 8.79
N TYR A 27 -11.26 4.39 8.82
CA TYR A 27 -11.76 3.55 7.75
C TYR A 27 -13.28 3.69 7.61
N LEU A 28 -13.75 3.95 6.38
CA LEU A 28 -15.17 4.18 6.08
C LEU A 28 -15.84 5.25 6.96
N ASN A 29 -15.05 6.22 7.45
CA ASN A 29 -15.48 7.29 8.36
C ASN A 29 -16.08 6.81 9.69
N GLN A 30 -15.73 5.60 10.14
CA GLN A 30 -16.17 5.07 11.44
C GLN A 30 -15.21 5.53 12.54
N ASP A 31 -15.76 6.06 13.64
CA ASP A 31 -15.00 6.49 14.82
C ASP A 31 -15.31 5.56 15.99
N TYR A 32 -14.31 4.77 16.42
CA TYR A 32 -14.45 3.78 17.49
C TYR A 32 -15.04 4.39 18.76
N ASN A 33 -14.45 5.48 19.26
CA ASN A 33 -14.82 6.09 20.53
C ASN A 33 -16.26 6.64 20.49
N LEU A 34 -16.62 7.30 19.38
CA LEU A 34 -17.97 7.84 19.19
C LEU A 34 -19.01 6.73 19.07
N LEU A 35 -18.73 5.68 18.31
CA LEU A 35 -19.64 4.55 18.10
C LEU A 35 -19.83 3.75 19.40
N LYS A 36 -18.72 3.44 20.11
CA LYS A 36 -18.75 2.78 21.43
C LYS A 36 -19.59 3.57 22.42
N LYS A 37 -19.36 4.89 22.53
CA LYS A 37 -20.14 5.77 23.42
C LYS A 37 -21.63 5.74 23.09
N LYS A 38 -22.01 5.81 21.80
CA LYS A 38 -23.42 5.73 21.36
C LYS A 38 -24.05 4.39 21.74
N CYS A 39 -23.35 3.28 21.53
CA CYS A 39 -23.81 1.94 21.88
C CYS A 39 -24.01 1.76 23.39
N LEU A 40 -23.03 2.21 24.20
CA LEU A 40 -23.12 2.18 25.66
C LEU A 40 -24.31 3.02 26.17
N GLN A 41 -24.50 4.24 25.65
CA GLN A 41 -25.62 5.10 26.01
C GLN A 41 -26.99 4.50 25.63
N ALA A 42 -27.05 3.78 24.52
CA ALA A 42 -28.27 3.13 24.04
C ALA A 42 -28.54 1.77 24.70
N GLY A 43 -27.59 1.21 25.45
CA GLY A 43 -27.68 -0.16 25.99
C GLY A 43 -27.77 -1.23 24.90
N LYS A 44 -27.11 -1.01 23.75
CA LYS A 44 -27.14 -1.91 22.59
C LYS A 44 -25.74 -2.30 22.16
N LEU A 45 -25.59 -3.51 21.64
CA LEU A 45 -24.36 -3.95 21.00
C LEU A 45 -24.22 -3.32 19.61
N PHE A 46 -22.99 -3.00 19.24
CA PHE A 46 -22.66 -2.46 17.92
C PHE A 46 -22.93 -3.51 16.83
N ILE A 47 -23.50 -3.05 15.72
CA ILE A 47 -23.70 -3.83 14.51
C ILE A 47 -23.02 -3.07 13.40
N ASP A 48 -22.05 -3.71 12.75
CA ASP A 48 -21.28 -3.09 11.69
C ASP A 48 -22.01 -3.18 10.35
N ASN A 49 -22.74 -2.13 10.02
CA ASN A 49 -23.44 -2.04 8.74
C ASN A 49 -22.50 -1.99 7.52
N THR A 50 -21.20 -1.75 7.71
CA THR A 50 -20.22 -1.70 6.62
C THR A 50 -19.55 -3.05 6.36
N PHE A 51 -19.64 -3.99 7.31
CA PHE A 51 -19.17 -5.36 7.16
C PHE A 51 -20.12 -6.32 7.90
N PRO A 52 -21.37 -6.46 7.41
CA PRO A 52 -22.40 -7.21 8.12
C PRO A 52 -22.13 -8.72 8.08
N GLY A 53 -22.64 -9.44 9.08
CA GLY A 53 -22.56 -10.91 9.16
C GLY A 53 -23.44 -11.62 8.12
N VAL A 54 -23.08 -11.52 6.85
CA VAL A 54 -23.80 -12.06 5.69
C VAL A 54 -22.84 -12.82 4.76
N PRO A 55 -23.33 -13.66 3.82
CA PRO A 55 -22.46 -14.45 2.95
C PRO A 55 -21.45 -13.63 2.14
N SER A 56 -21.78 -12.40 1.72
CA SER A 56 -20.83 -11.54 0.98
C SER A 56 -19.62 -11.09 1.80
N ALA A 57 -19.70 -11.12 3.14
CA ALA A 57 -18.55 -10.87 4.01
C ALA A 57 -17.62 -12.09 4.10
N LEU A 58 -18.14 -13.29 3.84
CA LEU A 58 -17.33 -14.52 3.76
C LEU A 58 -16.57 -14.57 2.44
N GLY A 59 -17.25 -14.30 1.31
CA GLY A 59 -16.63 -14.44 0.01
C GLY A 59 -17.51 -14.11 -1.17
N PHE A 60 -16.96 -14.39 -2.36
CA PHE A 60 -17.59 -14.14 -3.66
C PHE A 60 -17.55 -15.37 -4.58
N ASN A 61 -16.70 -16.36 -4.32
CA ASN A 61 -16.59 -17.58 -5.11
C ASN A 61 -16.61 -18.84 -4.22
N GLU A 62 -15.45 -19.32 -3.74
CA GLU A 62 -15.33 -20.52 -2.90
C GLU A 62 -16.03 -20.37 -1.55
N LEU A 63 -16.16 -19.16 -1.02
CA LEU A 63 -16.90 -18.84 0.21
C LEU A 63 -18.12 -17.95 -0.06
N GLY A 64 -18.46 -17.76 -1.33
CA GLY A 64 -19.55 -16.90 -1.77
C GLY A 64 -20.96 -17.47 -1.54
N PRO A 65 -22.01 -16.68 -1.83
CA PRO A 65 -23.39 -17.10 -1.66
C PRO A 65 -23.71 -18.40 -2.44
N GLY A 66 -24.14 -19.43 -1.72
CA GLY A 66 -24.50 -20.73 -2.31
C GLY A 66 -23.34 -21.72 -2.40
N SER A 67 -22.12 -21.35 -1.99
CA SER A 67 -21.01 -22.29 -1.88
C SER A 67 -21.31 -23.38 -0.84
N PRO A 68 -20.95 -24.66 -1.12
CA PRO A 68 -20.98 -25.71 -0.12
C PRO A 68 -20.11 -25.40 1.11
N ARG A 69 -19.00 -24.66 0.94
CA ARG A 69 -18.07 -24.34 2.03
C ARG A 69 -18.60 -23.27 2.98
N SER A 70 -19.53 -22.42 2.53
CA SER A 70 -20.20 -21.42 3.37
C SER A 70 -21.54 -21.91 3.94
N LYS A 71 -21.91 -23.17 3.69
CA LYS A 71 -23.20 -23.73 4.11
C LYS A 71 -23.22 -23.97 5.62
N GLY A 72 -24.28 -23.48 6.28
CA GLY A 72 -24.46 -23.67 7.72
C GLY A 72 -23.65 -22.71 8.59
N VAL A 73 -22.96 -21.74 7.98
CA VAL A 73 -22.26 -20.68 8.71
C VAL A 73 -23.28 -19.78 9.40
N VAL A 74 -23.08 -19.58 10.71
CA VAL A 74 -23.86 -18.67 11.54
C VAL A 74 -22.91 -17.70 12.24
N TRP A 75 -23.27 -16.43 12.25
CA TRP A 75 -22.48 -15.39 12.89
C TRP A 75 -22.85 -15.30 14.37
N LYS A 76 -21.87 -15.51 15.26
CA LYS A 76 -22.05 -15.51 16.72
C LYS A 76 -21.04 -14.60 17.38
N ARG A 77 -21.43 -13.93 18.47
CA ARG A 77 -20.50 -13.19 19.32
C ARG A 77 -19.75 -14.14 20.26
N PRO A 78 -18.55 -13.79 20.75
CA PRO A 78 -17.80 -14.58 21.72
C PRO A 78 -18.60 -15.03 22.93
N GLY A 79 -19.48 -14.17 23.47
CA GLY A 79 -20.36 -14.54 24.60
C GLY A 79 -21.45 -15.58 24.28
N GLU A 80 -21.69 -15.88 23.00
CA GLU A 80 -22.57 -16.96 22.52
C GLU A 80 -21.80 -18.25 22.19
N ILE A 81 -20.47 -18.18 22.17
CA ILE A 81 -19.55 -19.27 21.85
C ILE A 81 -19.00 -19.88 23.15
N CYS A 82 -18.59 -19.02 24.10
CA CYS A 82 -18.06 -19.45 25.40
C CYS A 82 -18.54 -18.56 26.56
N ALA A 83 -18.43 -19.07 27.79
CA ALA A 83 -19.02 -18.44 28.98
C ALA A 83 -18.26 -17.21 29.52
N ASN A 84 -16.97 -17.07 29.21
CA ASN A 84 -16.15 -15.97 29.71
C ASN A 84 -15.12 -15.51 28.66
N PRO A 85 -15.58 -14.88 27.57
CA PRO A 85 -14.69 -14.44 26.51
C PRO A 85 -13.72 -13.37 27.02
N GLN A 86 -12.44 -13.53 26.70
CA GLN A 86 -11.35 -12.62 27.02
C GLN A 86 -10.81 -12.05 25.71
N PHE A 87 -10.38 -10.79 25.76
CA PHE A 87 -9.70 -10.21 24.62
C PHE A 87 -8.32 -10.86 24.49
N THR A 88 -7.56 -10.86 25.58
CA THR A 88 -6.24 -11.50 25.74
C THR A 88 -6.15 -12.21 27.08
N ILE A 89 -5.42 -13.32 27.18
CA ILE A 89 -5.16 -14.09 28.40
C ILE A 89 -3.65 -14.19 28.63
N GLY A 90 -3.14 -13.47 29.64
CA GLY A 90 -1.70 -13.52 29.97
C GLY A 90 -0.79 -12.74 29.01
N GLY A 91 -1.38 -12.04 28.03
CA GLY A 91 -0.67 -11.27 26.99
C GLY A 91 -1.15 -11.69 25.61
N MET A 92 -0.48 -11.20 24.58
CA MET A 92 -0.64 -11.71 23.22
C MET A 92 0.57 -12.59 22.92
N SER A 93 0.33 -13.85 22.61
CA SER A 93 1.34 -14.86 22.31
C SER A 93 1.30 -15.24 20.84
N SER A 94 2.44 -15.65 20.29
CA SER A 94 2.52 -16.22 18.94
C SER A 94 1.57 -17.40 18.77
N THR A 95 1.31 -18.16 19.84
CA THR A 95 0.44 -19.34 19.87
C THR A 95 -1.07 -19.07 19.82
N ASP A 96 -1.52 -17.81 19.95
CA ASP A 96 -2.95 -17.49 20.03
C ASP A 96 -3.65 -17.44 18.67
N ALA A 97 -2.88 -17.51 17.57
CA ALA A 97 -3.39 -17.50 16.20
C ALA A 97 -3.14 -18.87 15.54
N CYS A 98 -4.20 -19.64 15.30
CA CYS A 98 -4.17 -20.96 14.69
C CYS A 98 -5.11 -21.03 13.48
N GLN A 99 -4.57 -21.47 12.36
CA GLN A 99 -5.30 -21.48 11.09
C GLN A 99 -6.51 -22.40 11.11
N GLY A 100 -7.65 -21.85 10.67
CA GLY A 100 -8.87 -22.61 10.41
C GLY A 100 -9.01 -23.00 8.94
N ALA A 101 -10.24 -22.87 8.42
CA ALA A 101 -10.60 -23.35 7.09
C ALA A 101 -10.19 -22.42 5.92
N LEU A 102 -9.61 -21.25 6.20
CA LEU A 102 -9.17 -20.29 5.19
C LEU A 102 -7.69 -20.53 4.84
N PRO A 103 -7.28 -20.47 3.56
CA PRO A 103 -5.88 -20.65 3.16
C PRO A 103 -5.10 -19.32 3.26
N ASP A 104 -5.00 -18.80 4.47
CA ASP A 104 -4.36 -17.52 4.81
C ASP A 104 -3.21 -17.69 5.81
N CYS A 105 -2.49 -18.81 5.73
CA CYS A 105 -1.30 -19.12 6.55
C CYS A 105 -0.29 -17.96 6.61
N TRP A 106 -0.11 -17.24 5.50
CA TRP A 106 0.75 -16.07 5.39
C TRP A 106 0.36 -14.97 6.39
N LEU A 107 -0.94 -14.74 6.60
CA LEU A 107 -1.45 -13.75 7.53
C LEU A 107 -1.23 -14.21 8.97
N LEU A 108 -1.58 -15.46 9.29
CA LEU A 108 -1.44 -15.96 10.67
C LEU A 108 0.02 -16.12 11.09
N ALA A 109 0.90 -16.50 10.17
CA ALA A 109 2.33 -16.49 10.41
C ALA A 109 2.84 -15.05 10.62
N ALA A 110 2.29 -14.06 9.92
CA ALA A 110 2.63 -12.67 10.17
C ALA A 110 2.12 -12.17 11.53
N ILE A 111 0.89 -12.55 11.93
CA ILE A 111 0.33 -12.25 13.26
C ILE A 111 1.21 -12.85 14.35
N ALA A 112 1.66 -14.09 14.19
CA ALA A 112 2.54 -14.73 15.15
C ALA A 112 3.93 -14.07 15.23
N ALA A 113 4.50 -13.62 14.11
CA ALA A 113 5.75 -12.86 14.13
C ALA A 113 5.56 -11.48 14.78
N LEU A 114 4.39 -10.83 14.60
CA LEU A 114 4.08 -9.53 15.19
C LEU A 114 4.19 -9.53 16.72
N THR A 115 3.87 -10.65 17.39
CA THR A 115 3.95 -10.76 18.85
C THR A 115 5.38 -10.68 19.40
N THR A 116 6.38 -10.94 18.56
CA THR A 116 7.80 -10.77 18.92
C THR A 116 8.16 -9.31 19.17
N ASN A 117 7.41 -8.36 18.59
CA ASN A 117 7.61 -6.94 18.75
C ASN A 117 6.45 -6.28 19.50
N LYS A 118 6.67 -6.09 20.81
CA LYS A 118 5.69 -5.45 21.71
C LYS A 118 5.28 -4.04 21.29
N ASN A 119 6.17 -3.28 20.65
CA ASN A 119 5.80 -1.95 20.19
C ASN A 119 4.89 -2.09 18.97
N ALA A 120 5.30 -2.81 17.93
CA ALA A 120 4.51 -2.96 16.71
C ALA A 120 3.10 -3.52 16.98
N ILE A 121 2.97 -4.55 17.83
CA ILE A 121 1.67 -5.16 18.14
C ILE A 121 0.70 -4.21 18.84
N LEU A 122 1.18 -3.37 19.77
CA LEU A 122 0.33 -2.40 20.49
C LEU A 122 -0.19 -1.27 19.60
N HIS A 123 0.45 -1.03 18.45
CA HIS A 123 -0.05 -0.09 17.45
C HIS A 123 -1.16 -0.72 16.62
N VAL A 124 -0.92 -1.95 16.14
CA VAL A 124 -1.95 -2.70 15.39
C VAL A 124 -3.17 -2.99 16.27
N ILE A 125 -2.96 -3.27 17.55
CA ILE A 125 -4.00 -3.63 18.52
C ILE A 125 -3.96 -2.63 19.69
N PRO A 126 -4.74 -1.54 19.61
CA PRO A 126 -4.79 -0.55 20.68
C PRO A 126 -5.26 -1.13 22.01
N ASP A 127 -4.66 -0.64 23.09
CA ASP A 127 -4.98 -1.01 24.47
C ASP A 127 -6.41 -0.62 24.90
N GLY A 128 -6.89 -1.24 25.99
CA GLY A 128 -8.16 -0.89 26.63
C GLY A 128 -9.40 -1.55 26.02
N GLN A 129 -9.20 -2.51 25.12
CA GLN A 129 -10.25 -3.37 24.56
C GLN A 129 -10.53 -4.54 25.52
N SER A 130 -11.82 -4.82 25.78
CA SER A 130 -12.24 -5.84 26.76
C SER A 130 -13.68 -6.28 26.50
N PHE A 131 -13.96 -7.56 26.81
CA PHE A 131 -15.33 -8.09 26.86
C PHE A 131 -16.03 -7.83 28.20
N GLN A 132 -15.29 -7.43 29.24
CA GLN A 132 -15.79 -7.23 30.60
C GLN A 132 -16.06 -5.74 30.87
N VAL A 133 -15.11 -4.88 30.49
CA VAL A 133 -15.13 -3.45 30.86
C VAL A 133 -15.62 -2.61 29.69
N ASN A 134 -16.68 -1.84 29.91
CA ASN A 134 -17.28 -0.96 28.89
C ASN A 134 -17.58 -1.69 27.57
N TYR A 135 -18.00 -2.94 27.67
CA TYR A 135 -18.30 -3.78 26.52
C TYR A 135 -19.54 -3.28 25.78
N ALA A 136 -19.41 -3.13 24.46
CA ALA A 136 -20.49 -2.74 23.56
C ALA A 136 -20.45 -3.54 22.24
N GLY A 137 -19.78 -4.70 22.22
CA GLY A 137 -19.64 -5.53 21.02
C GLY A 137 -18.92 -4.84 19.85
N ILE A 138 -17.95 -3.97 20.16
CA ILE A 138 -17.19 -3.14 19.21
C ILE A 138 -15.70 -3.17 19.56
N PHE A 139 -14.87 -3.35 18.55
CA PHE A 139 -13.41 -3.42 18.63
C PHE A 139 -12.79 -2.63 17.47
N HIS A 140 -11.51 -2.31 17.56
CA HIS A 140 -10.78 -1.64 16.47
C HIS A 140 -9.32 -2.05 16.42
N PHE A 141 -8.77 -1.94 15.21
CA PHE A 141 -7.40 -2.32 14.86
C PHE A 141 -6.83 -1.32 13.87
N GLN A 142 -5.52 -1.15 13.88
CA GLN A 142 -4.85 -0.20 13.00
C GLN A 142 -3.97 -0.95 12.01
N PHE A 143 -4.10 -0.60 10.74
CA PHE A 143 -3.29 -1.18 9.67
C PHE A 143 -2.67 -0.06 8.85
N TRP A 144 -1.41 -0.24 8.50
CA TRP A 144 -0.79 0.55 7.46
C TRP A 144 -1.37 0.14 6.11
N GLN A 145 -1.82 1.09 5.32
CA GLN A 145 -2.38 0.88 4.00
C GLN A 145 -1.82 1.91 3.05
N PHE A 146 -0.90 1.47 2.19
CA PHE A 146 -0.45 2.26 1.07
C PHE A 146 0.06 3.66 1.52
N GLY A 147 0.90 3.71 2.56
CA GLY A 147 1.53 4.93 3.09
C GLY A 147 0.73 5.73 4.10
N GLN A 148 -0.30 5.15 4.71
CA GLN A 148 -1.00 5.78 5.82
C GLN A 148 -1.53 4.73 6.78
N TRP A 149 -1.56 5.05 8.06
CA TRP A 149 -2.24 4.25 9.07
C TRP A 149 -3.75 4.48 9.01
N VAL A 150 -4.50 3.39 9.13
CA VAL A 150 -5.95 3.38 9.02
C VAL A 150 -6.54 2.62 10.20
N ASP A 151 -7.46 3.24 10.92
CA ASP A 151 -8.21 2.67 12.04
C ASP A 151 -9.47 1.96 11.51
N VAL A 152 -9.55 0.65 11.72
CA VAL A 152 -10.62 -0.23 11.26
C VAL A 152 -11.45 -0.68 12.45
N VAL A 153 -12.68 -0.18 12.51
CA VAL A 153 -13.67 -0.57 13.52
C VAL A 153 -14.44 -1.80 13.07
N ILE A 154 -14.69 -2.76 13.95
CA ILE A 154 -15.54 -3.93 13.69
C ILE A 154 -16.49 -4.19 14.87
N ASP A 155 -17.58 -4.92 14.62
CA ASP A 155 -18.27 -5.65 15.68
C ASP A 155 -17.62 -7.01 15.95
N ASP A 156 -18.02 -7.70 17.02
CA ASP A 156 -17.49 -9.02 17.40
C ASP A 156 -18.32 -10.20 16.90
N GLN A 157 -19.15 -10.05 15.86
CA GLN A 157 -19.81 -11.21 15.25
C GLN A 157 -18.82 -12.04 14.44
N LEU A 158 -18.65 -13.32 14.75
CA LEU A 158 -17.66 -14.21 14.13
C LEU A 158 -18.35 -15.35 13.35
N PRO A 159 -17.83 -15.74 12.17
CA PRO A 159 -18.32 -16.91 11.44
C PRO A 159 -18.10 -18.21 12.22
N THR A 160 -19.18 -18.95 12.45
CA THR A 160 -19.12 -20.25 13.14
C THR A 160 -19.86 -21.34 12.39
N VAL A 161 -19.40 -22.58 12.55
CA VAL A 161 -20.11 -23.80 12.13
C VAL A 161 -20.23 -24.70 13.36
N ASN A 162 -21.45 -25.13 13.68
CA ASN A 162 -21.73 -25.93 14.88
C ASN A 162 -21.21 -25.32 16.20
N GLY A 163 -21.13 -23.99 16.27
CA GLY A 163 -20.63 -23.27 17.45
C GLY A 163 -19.10 -23.21 17.57
N GLN A 164 -18.35 -23.74 16.61
CA GLN A 164 -16.90 -23.57 16.51
C GLN A 164 -16.55 -22.48 15.50
N LEU A 165 -15.47 -21.74 15.75
CA LEU A 165 -14.94 -20.74 14.81
C LEU A 165 -14.54 -21.41 13.50
N LEU A 166 -14.84 -20.74 12.38
CA LEU A 166 -14.55 -21.29 11.05
C LEU A 166 -13.12 -21.01 10.57
N PHE A 167 -12.56 -19.87 10.97
CA PHE A 167 -11.26 -19.37 10.52
C PHE A 167 -10.26 -19.38 11.68
N ASP A 168 -9.49 -18.31 11.89
CA ASP A 168 -8.58 -18.20 13.04
C ASP A 168 -9.26 -18.53 14.37
N HIS A 169 -8.49 -19.14 15.27
CA HIS A 169 -8.88 -19.46 16.63
C HIS A 169 -7.64 -19.59 17.54
N SER A 170 -7.81 -19.30 18.83
CA SER A 170 -6.81 -19.63 19.84
C SER A 170 -7.03 -21.06 20.36
N PRO A 171 -5.97 -21.79 20.73
CA PRO A 171 -6.10 -23.05 21.50
C PRO A 171 -6.88 -22.84 22.81
N GLY A 172 -6.74 -21.65 23.41
CA GLY A 172 -7.58 -21.20 24.50
C GLY A 172 -8.96 -20.79 23.97
N GLN A 173 -9.98 -21.63 24.20
CA GLN A 173 -11.37 -21.42 23.72
C GLN A 173 -12.04 -20.10 24.14
N ASN A 174 -11.40 -19.31 25.01
CA ASN A 174 -11.91 -18.08 25.56
C ASN A 174 -11.13 -16.83 25.11
N GLU A 175 -10.17 -16.92 24.20
CA GLU A 175 -9.36 -15.77 23.74
C GLU A 175 -9.66 -15.43 22.28
N PHE A 176 -9.79 -14.13 21.95
CA PHE A 176 -10.38 -13.69 20.69
C PHE A 176 -9.67 -12.52 19.99
N TRP A 177 -8.55 -11.99 20.49
CA TRP A 177 -7.88 -10.85 19.86
C TRP A 177 -7.43 -11.15 18.43
N SER A 178 -6.85 -12.33 18.18
CA SER A 178 -6.32 -12.78 16.90
C SER A 178 -7.45 -12.95 15.87
N VAL A 179 -8.52 -13.61 16.29
CA VAL A 179 -9.73 -13.82 15.47
C VAL A 179 -10.41 -12.51 15.07
N LEU A 180 -10.44 -11.53 15.99
CA LEU A 180 -10.97 -10.19 15.72
C LEU A 180 -10.04 -9.39 14.81
N LEU A 181 -8.72 -9.56 14.94
CA LEU A 181 -7.74 -8.95 14.05
C LEU A 181 -7.89 -9.47 12.62
N GLU A 182 -7.99 -10.79 12.43
CA GLU A 182 -8.26 -11.44 11.14
C GLU A 182 -9.55 -10.88 10.52
N LYS A 183 -10.63 -10.74 11.31
CA LYS A 183 -11.88 -10.13 10.84
C LYS A 183 -11.70 -8.68 10.37
N ALA A 184 -10.99 -7.87 11.13
CA ALA A 184 -10.74 -6.47 10.76
C ALA A 184 -9.92 -6.38 9.47
N TYR A 185 -8.96 -7.29 9.29
CA TYR A 185 -8.18 -7.39 8.07
C TYR A 185 -9.01 -7.91 6.87
N ALA A 186 -9.93 -8.86 7.08
CA ALA A 186 -10.90 -9.29 6.08
C ALA A 186 -11.82 -8.15 5.64
N LYS A 187 -12.32 -7.34 6.58
CA LYS A 187 -13.09 -6.12 6.29
C LYS A 187 -12.29 -5.11 5.48
N LEU A 188 -11.01 -4.92 5.83
CA LEU A 188 -10.13 -4.03 5.10
C LEU A 188 -9.89 -4.51 3.66
N ASN A 189 -9.87 -5.81 3.43
CA ASN A 189 -9.68 -6.40 2.10
C ASN A 189 -10.97 -6.69 1.34
N GLY A 190 -12.13 -6.53 1.97
CA GLY A 190 -13.47 -6.61 1.37
C GLY A 190 -14.29 -7.81 1.84
N CYS A 191 -13.68 -8.99 2.01
CA CYS A 191 -14.27 -10.20 2.57
C CYS A 191 -13.18 -11.18 3.03
N TYR A 192 -13.55 -12.24 3.76
CA TYR A 192 -12.59 -13.26 4.20
C TYR A 192 -11.90 -13.97 3.02
N GLU A 193 -12.64 -14.30 1.95
CA GLU A 193 -12.06 -14.94 0.76
C GLU A 193 -10.97 -14.12 0.08
N CYS A 194 -10.94 -12.79 0.26
CA CYS A 194 -9.86 -11.95 -0.26
C CYS A 194 -8.51 -12.18 0.45
N LEU A 195 -8.50 -12.85 1.61
CA LEU A 195 -7.31 -13.21 2.36
C LEU A 195 -6.69 -14.54 1.89
N ALA A 196 -7.43 -15.35 1.13
CA ALA A 196 -6.94 -16.60 0.58
C ALA A 196 -5.74 -16.35 -0.37
N GLY A 197 -4.57 -16.91 -0.07
CA GLY A 197 -3.36 -16.74 -0.88
C GLY A 197 -2.74 -15.34 -0.83
N GLY A 198 -1.53 -15.25 -0.28
CA GLY A 198 -0.75 -14.04 -0.10
C GLY A 198 0.67 -14.29 0.35
N SER A 199 1.46 -13.22 0.48
CA SER A 199 2.82 -13.27 1.01
C SER A 199 2.94 -12.64 2.40
N LEU A 200 3.88 -13.13 3.19
CA LEU A 200 4.21 -12.64 4.54
C LEU A 200 4.55 -11.14 4.49
N THR A 201 5.31 -10.73 3.47
CA THR A 201 5.60 -9.33 3.15
C THR A 201 4.36 -8.45 3.15
N GLU A 202 3.23 -8.90 2.59
CA GLU A 202 2.02 -8.10 2.55
C GLU A 202 1.49 -7.76 3.95
N ALA A 203 1.41 -8.78 4.81
CA ALA A 203 0.91 -8.62 6.17
C ALA A 203 1.91 -7.86 7.04
N PHE A 204 3.21 -8.15 6.91
CA PHE A 204 4.24 -7.44 7.66
C PHE A 204 4.21 -5.93 7.42
N GLU A 205 4.08 -5.51 6.18
CA GLU A 205 3.98 -4.10 5.84
C GLU A 205 2.70 -3.48 6.35
N ASP A 206 1.58 -4.21 6.27
CA ASP A 206 0.30 -3.71 6.78
C ASP A 206 0.28 -3.63 8.32
N PHE A 207 1.12 -4.40 9.01
CA PHE A 207 1.27 -4.35 10.47
C PHE A 207 2.33 -3.35 10.94
N THR A 208 3.24 -2.90 10.08
CA THR A 208 4.42 -2.12 10.53
C THR A 208 4.66 -0.82 9.77
N GLY A 209 4.07 -0.67 8.58
CA GLY A 209 4.45 0.35 7.61
C GLY A 209 5.89 0.25 7.09
N GLY A 210 6.56 -0.86 7.42
CA GLY A 210 7.95 -1.13 7.12
C GLY A 210 8.22 -1.47 5.66
N ILE A 211 9.44 -1.94 5.40
CA ILE A 211 9.87 -2.44 4.10
C ILE A 211 10.41 -3.86 4.24
N SER A 212 9.96 -4.75 3.35
CA SER A 212 10.36 -6.15 3.36
C SER A 212 11.47 -6.42 2.36
N GLU A 213 12.51 -7.12 2.81
CA GLU A 213 13.60 -7.63 1.98
C GLU A 213 13.48 -9.14 1.84
N ASN A 214 13.63 -9.63 0.62
CA ASN A 214 13.50 -11.04 0.28
C ASN A 214 14.88 -11.66 0.01
N TYR A 215 15.23 -12.72 0.76
CA TYR A 215 16.47 -13.47 0.59
C TYR A 215 16.17 -14.84 -0.01
N ASN A 216 16.77 -15.11 -1.17
CA ASN A 216 16.83 -16.47 -1.71
C ASN A 216 17.93 -17.26 -0.99
N LEU A 217 17.54 -18.27 -0.23
CA LEU A 217 18.45 -19.02 0.64
C LEU A 217 19.49 -19.83 -0.14
N ASN A 218 19.21 -20.18 -1.40
CA ASN A 218 20.20 -20.82 -2.29
C ASN A 218 21.35 -19.89 -2.67
N LYS A 219 21.17 -18.58 -2.52
CA LYS A 219 22.18 -17.53 -2.79
C LYS A 219 22.40 -16.64 -1.56
N ALA A 220 22.12 -17.18 -0.37
CA ALA A 220 22.25 -16.43 0.87
C ALA A 220 23.72 -16.01 1.12
N PRO A 221 23.95 -14.85 1.73
CA PRO A 221 25.28 -14.46 2.17
C PRO A 221 25.74 -15.34 3.34
N GLU A 222 27.06 -15.55 3.47
CA GLU A 222 27.64 -16.41 4.53
C GLU A 222 27.29 -15.94 5.95
N ASN A 223 27.03 -14.65 6.12
CA ASN A 223 26.67 -14.03 7.40
C ASN A 223 25.14 -13.96 7.65
N LEU A 224 24.34 -14.76 6.95
CA LEU A 224 22.87 -14.69 7.04
C LEU A 224 22.36 -14.89 8.47
N PHE A 225 22.94 -15.82 9.24
CA PHE A 225 22.51 -16.04 10.63
C PHE A 225 22.68 -14.78 11.49
N GLN A 226 23.80 -14.04 11.32
CA GLN A 226 24.00 -12.78 12.02
C GLN A 226 23.03 -11.70 11.55
N ILE A 227 22.63 -11.70 10.27
CA ILE A 227 21.58 -10.80 9.75
C ILE A 227 20.24 -11.10 10.44
N ILE A 228 19.84 -12.37 10.52
CA ILE A 228 18.62 -12.81 11.21
C ILE A 228 18.63 -12.37 12.68
N CYS A 229 19.71 -12.65 13.41
CA CYS A 229 19.85 -12.23 14.80
C CYS A 229 19.74 -10.70 14.97
N LYS A 230 20.38 -9.93 14.10
CA LYS A 230 20.31 -8.47 14.14
C LYS A 230 18.89 -7.96 13.86
N ALA A 231 18.22 -8.54 12.87
CA ALA A 231 16.86 -8.17 12.50
C ALA A 231 15.87 -8.45 13.64
N LEU A 232 15.91 -9.64 14.23
CA LEU A 232 15.07 -10.00 15.38
C LEU A 232 15.33 -9.08 16.58
N ASN A 233 16.60 -8.78 16.89
CA ASN A 233 16.96 -7.86 17.98
C ASN A 233 16.53 -6.41 17.70
N ALA A 234 16.44 -6.00 16.44
CA ALA A 234 15.92 -4.70 16.02
C ALA A 234 14.39 -4.65 16.00
N GLY A 235 13.71 -5.78 16.25
CA GLY A 235 12.26 -5.90 16.21
C GLY A 235 11.68 -6.05 14.80
N SER A 236 12.50 -6.36 13.80
CA SER A 236 12.03 -6.72 12.45
C SER A 236 11.18 -7.99 12.52
N LEU A 237 10.19 -8.10 11.63
CA LEU A 237 9.34 -9.29 11.54
C LEU A 237 9.93 -10.23 10.49
N LEU A 238 10.07 -11.51 10.82
CA LEU A 238 10.70 -12.49 9.95
C LEU A 238 9.76 -13.64 9.64
N GLY A 239 9.76 -14.06 8.38
CA GLY A 239 9.00 -15.21 7.91
C GLY A 239 9.76 -15.97 6.83
N SER A 240 9.36 -17.22 6.59
CA SER A 240 10.09 -18.13 5.73
C SER A 240 9.16 -19.07 4.98
N TYR A 241 9.60 -19.53 3.80
CA TYR A 241 8.87 -20.48 2.96
C TYR A 241 9.73 -21.68 2.57
N LEU A 242 9.09 -22.83 2.46
CA LEU A 242 9.68 -24.06 1.92
C LEU A 242 9.66 -24.09 0.39
N ASP A 243 10.51 -24.94 -0.19
CA ASP A 243 10.69 -25.10 -1.63
C ASP A 243 9.39 -25.41 -2.40
N PHE A 244 9.31 -24.89 -3.62
CA PHE A 244 8.25 -25.16 -4.59
C PHE A 244 8.86 -25.89 -5.78
N SER A 245 8.55 -27.16 -5.95
CA SER A 245 9.01 -27.94 -7.11
C SER A 245 8.30 -27.55 -8.42
N GLY A 246 7.27 -26.69 -8.36
CA GLY A 246 6.52 -26.19 -9.52
C GLY A 246 5.11 -25.68 -9.15
N PRO A 247 4.39 -25.08 -10.13
CA PRO A 247 3.05 -24.51 -9.92
C PRO A 247 1.96 -25.55 -9.59
N ASP A 248 2.14 -26.80 -10.02
CA ASP A 248 1.20 -27.92 -9.80
C ASP A 248 1.42 -28.65 -8.46
N ASP A 249 2.45 -28.28 -7.69
CA ASP A 249 2.75 -28.93 -6.42
C ASP A 249 1.70 -28.54 -5.37
N LYS A 250 1.14 -29.52 -4.67
CA LYS A 250 0.09 -29.30 -3.66
C LYS A 250 0.71 -28.98 -2.31
N GLU A 251 -0.08 -28.35 -1.42
CA GLU A 251 0.28 -28.27 0.00
C GLU A 251 0.44 -29.71 0.53
N GLU A 252 1.67 -30.08 0.82
CA GLU A 252 2.08 -31.44 1.13
C GLU A 252 3.01 -31.45 2.34
N ARG A 253 2.79 -32.41 3.24
CA ARG A 253 3.65 -32.66 4.39
C ARG A 253 4.87 -33.47 3.98
N THR A 254 6.05 -32.95 4.26
CA THR A 254 7.33 -33.64 4.05
C THR A 254 7.51 -34.79 5.07
N PRO A 255 8.43 -35.74 4.81
CA PRO A 255 8.77 -36.77 5.80
C PRO A 255 9.25 -36.22 7.14
N GLN A 256 9.77 -34.98 7.15
CA GLN A 256 10.23 -34.27 8.34
C GLN A 256 9.15 -33.40 9.00
N ASN A 257 7.88 -33.61 8.65
CA ASN A 257 6.72 -32.87 9.16
C ASN A 257 6.69 -31.36 8.86
N LEU A 258 7.39 -30.91 7.82
CA LEU A 258 7.23 -29.54 7.33
C LEU A 258 6.17 -29.50 6.22
N ILE A 259 5.52 -28.36 6.03
CA ILE A 259 4.45 -28.19 5.04
C ILE A 259 4.97 -27.33 3.88
N LYS A 260 4.91 -27.84 2.65
CA LYS A 260 5.24 -27.06 1.44
C LYS A 260 4.13 -26.04 1.15
N ARG A 261 4.44 -24.96 0.41
CA ARG A 261 3.47 -23.89 0.06
C ARG A 261 2.83 -23.21 1.26
N HIS A 262 3.58 -23.14 2.35
CA HIS A 262 3.12 -22.67 3.64
C HIS A 262 4.09 -21.63 4.23
N GLY A 263 3.54 -20.56 4.79
CA GLY A 263 4.34 -19.51 5.44
C GLY A 263 4.62 -19.86 6.90
N TYR A 264 5.88 -19.75 7.31
CA TYR A 264 6.32 -19.97 8.68
C TYR A 264 6.85 -18.66 9.29
N SER A 265 6.66 -18.47 10.59
CA SER A 265 7.26 -17.35 11.32
C SER A 265 8.62 -17.73 11.88
N ILE A 266 9.60 -16.83 11.84
CA ILE A 266 10.85 -16.98 12.61
C ILE A 266 10.73 -16.09 13.84
N LEU A 267 10.69 -16.70 15.02
CA LEU A 267 10.37 -16.02 16.27
C LEU A 267 11.62 -15.66 17.08
N ASP A 268 12.67 -16.48 17.02
CA ASP A 268 13.92 -16.24 17.74
C ASP A 268 15.11 -16.90 17.03
N ALA A 269 16.32 -16.41 17.30
CA ALA A 269 17.57 -16.98 16.86
C ALA A 269 18.58 -16.96 18.02
N LYS A 270 19.18 -18.11 18.30
CA LYS A 270 20.10 -18.28 19.44
C LYS A 270 21.29 -19.14 19.07
N GLU A 271 22.44 -18.81 19.64
CA GLU A 271 23.65 -19.64 19.56
C GLU A 271 23.87 -20.33 20.90
N VAL A 272 23.87 -21.67 20.89
CA VAL A 272 24.09 -22.49 22.08
C VAL A 272 25.59 -22.65 22.30
N SER A 273 26.14 -21.83 23.20
CA SER A 273 27.58 -21.53 23.30
C SER A 273 28.50 -22.74 23.55
N HIS A 274 28.00 -23.79 24.22
CA HIS A 274 28.79 -25.00 24.51
C HIS A 274 28.95 -25.92 23.30
N LEU A 275 28.01 -25.88 22.35
CA LEU A 275 28.01 -26.70 21.15
C LEU A 275 28.40 -25.91 19.90
N ARG A 276 28.45 -24.56 19.99
CA ARG A 276 28.55 -23.64 18.84
C ARG A 276 27.47 -23.89 17.79
N GLU A 277 26.32 -24.36 18.25
CA GLU A 277 25.17 -24.64 17.39
C GLU A 277 24.30 -23.39 17.27
N GLN A 278 23.92 -23.09 16.04
CA GLN A 278 23.06 -21.98 15.68
C GLN A 278 21.65 -22.51 15.51
N LEU A 279 20.70 -22.03 16.32
CA LEU A 279 19.33 -22.49 16.34
C LEU A 279 18.37 -21.36 15.97
N LEU A 280 17.32 -21.72 15.24
CA LEU A 280 16.18 -20.86 14.95
C LEU A 280 14.92 -21.44 15.59
N ARG A 281 14.13 -20.59 16.24
CA ARG A 281 12.78 -20.90 16.69
C ARG A 281 11.80 -20.51 15.60
N ILE A 282 11.09 -21.49 15.07
CA ILE A 282 10.18 -21.34 13.94
C ILE A 282 8.79 -21.75 14.37
N ARG A 283 7.75 -21.10 13.82
CA ARG A 283 6.36 -21.44 14.09
C ARG A 283 5.58 -21.78 12.82
N ASN A 284 4.88 -22.90 12.88
CA ASN A 284 3.80 -23.28 11.99
C ASN A 284 2.49 -22.59 12.42
N PRO A 285 1.87 -21.72 11.60
CA PRO A 285 0.63 -21.04 11.96
C PRO A 285 -0.59 -21.97 12.04
N TRP A 286 -0.49 -23.25 11.68
CA TRP A 286 -1.52 -24.24 12.04
C TRP A 286 -1.64 -24.48 13.54
N GLY A 287 -0.63 -24.10 14.34
CA GLY A 287 -0.61 -24.36 15.78
C GLY A 287 -0.41 -25.84 16.13
N GLN A 288 0.05 -26.63 15.17
CA GLN A 288 0.30 -28.07 15.26
C GLN A 288 1.18 -28.50 14.08
N VAL A 289 1.62 -29.75 14.06
CA VAL A 289 2.49 -30.34 13.04
C VAL A 289 3.86 -29.65 13.04
N GLU A 290 4.72 -30.19 13.90
CA GLU A 290 6.06 -29.67 14.15
C GLU A 290 7.15 -30.54 13.52
N TRP A 291 8.30 -29.90 13.29
CA TRP A 291 9.55 -30.53 12.89
C TRP A 291 9.87 -31.73 13.78
N ASN A 292 10.24 -32.86 13.17
CA ASN A 292 10.58 -34.10 13.88
C ASN A 292 12.06 -34.48 13.81
N GLY A 293 12.93 -33.58 13.35
CA GLY A 293 14.36 -33.79 13.25
C GLY A 293 15.14 -33.29 14.47
N ALA A 294 16.42 -33.01 14.27
CA ALA A 294 17.31 -32.50 15.32
C ALA A 294 16.76 -31.21 15.93
N TRP A 295 16.85 -31.09 17.27
CA TRP A 295 16.36 -29.95 18.05
C TRP A 295 14.83 -29.78 18.14
N SER A 296 14.05 -30.72 17.59
CA SER A 296 12.62 -30.81 17.92
C SER A 296 12.38 -30.99 19.43
N ASP A 297 11.15 -30.76 19.89
CA ASP A 297 10.75 -30.79 21.31
C ASP A 297 11.12 -32.09 22.05
N ASN A 298 11.13 -33.21 21.32
CA ASN A 298 11.46 -34.53 21.84
C ASN A 298 12.86 -35.02 21.44
N ALA A 299 13.68 -34.15 20.85
CA ALA A 299 14.97 -34.52 20.31
C ALA A 299 16.01 -34.73 21.44
N PRO A 300 16.89 -35.76 21.32
CA PRO A 300 17.86 -36.09 22.35
C PRO A 300 18.97 -35.04 22.53
N GLU A 301 19.20 -34.16 21.55
CA GLU A 301 20.21 -33.10 21.58
C GLU A 301 20.01 -32.13 22.74
N TRP A 302 18.76 -31.95 23.20
CA TRP A 302 18.47 -31.14 24.38
C TRP A 302 19.07 -31.68 25.68
N ASN A 303 19.38 -32.98 25.76
CA ASN A 303 20.01 -33.57 26.94
C ASN A 303 21.46 -33.10 27.15
N ASP A 304 22.12 -32.61 26.09
CA ASP A 304 23.49 -32.09 26.14
C ASP A 304 23.53 -30.59 26.46
N VAL A 305 22.37 -29.94 26.56
CA VAL A 305 22.22 -28.53 26.94
C VAL A 305 22.09 -28.41 28.46
N SER A 306 22.61 -27.34 29.05
CA SER A 306 22.46 -27.13 30.50
C SER A 306 20.98 -26.95 30.86
N PRO A 307 20.50 -27.49 32.00
CA PRO A 307 19.09 -27.40 32.37
C PRO A 307 18.53 -25.97 32.43
N ASP A 308 19.37 -24.98 32.78
CA ASP A 308 18.99 -23.56 32.78
C ASP A 308 18.68 -23.06 31.36
N VAL A 309 19.57 -23.33 30.41
CA VAL A 309 19.39 -22.94 29.00
C VAL A 309 18.24 -23.73 28.38
N GLN A 310 18.13 -25.02 28.67
CA GLN A 310 17.01 -25.85 28.22
C GLN A 310 15.69 -25.28 28.71
N SER A 311 15.53 -25.01 30.02
CA SER A 311 14.26 -24.47 30.56
C SER A 311 13.84 -23.12 29.98
N ARG A 312 14.78 -22.37 29.37
CA ARG A 312 14.54 -21.08 28.73
C ARG A 312 14.22 -21.19 27.25
N LEU A 313 14.70 -22.23 26.59
CA LEU A 313 14.58 -22.40 25.13
C LEU A 313 13.57 -23.48 24.77
N ASP A 314 13.60 -24.62 25.46
CA ASP A 314 12.76 -25.80 25.23
C ASP A 314 11.45 -25.67 26.03
N TYR A 315 10.35 -25.48 25.31
CA TYR A 315 8.99 -25.57 25.84
C TYR A 315 8.26 -26.67 25.07
N LYS A 316 8.11 -27.83 25.70
CA LYS A 316 7.51 -29.01 25.06
C LYS A 316 6.00 -28.87 24.98
N ALA A 317 5.49 -28.53 23.82
CA ALA A 317 4.07 -28.43 23.56
C ALA A 317 3.79 -28.65 22.08
N GLU A 318 2.67 -29.32 21.75
CA GLU A 318 2.20 -29.32 20.37
C GLU A 318 1.44 -28.00 20.13
N ASP A 319 2.18 -26.94 19.81
CA ASP A 319 1.68 -25.59 19.58
C ASP A 319 2.15 -24.99 18.23
N GLY A 320 2.82 -25.81 17.43
CA GLY A 320 3.36 -25.47 16.12
C GLY A 320 4.74 -24.79 16.18
N GLU A 321 5.26 -24.49 17.37
CA GLU A 321 6.59 -23.93 17.55
C GLU A 321 7.64 -25.02 17.72
N PHE A 322 8.80 -24.84 17.11
CA PHE A 322 9.90 -25.77 17.26
C PHE A 322 11.24 -25.07 17.06
N TRP A 323 12.30 -25.65 17.62
CA TRP A 323 13.66 -25.28 17.27
C TRP A 323 14.20 -26.17 16.16
N MET A 324 15.06 -25.58 15.32
CA MET A 324 15.84 -26.33 14.35
C MET A 324 17.24 -25.74 14.20
N SER A 325 18.19 -26.57 13.77
CA SER A 325 19.52 -26.09 13.43
C SER A 325 19.48 -25.16 12.22
N PHE A 326 20.34 -24.13 12.20
CA PHE A 326 20.46 -23.24 11.05
C PHE A 326 20.92 -24.00 9.79
N SER A 327 21.70 -25.08 9.96
CA SER A 327 22.08 -25.96 8.85
C SER A 327 20.87 -26.65 8.23
N ASP A 328 19.95 -27.17 9.06
CA ASP A 328 18.73 -27.81 8.54
C ASP A 328 17.75 -26.79 7.99
N TYR A 329 17.68 -25.60 8.57
CA TYR A 329 16.93 -24.48 7.99
C TYR A 329 17.36 -24.20 6.55
N MET A 330 18.67 -24.04 6.32
CA MET A 330 19.23 -23.78 4.98
C MET A 330 19.01 -24.94 3.99
N LYS A 331 18.77 -26.16 4.45
CA LYS A 331 18.47 -27.32 3.59
C LYS A 331 17.00 -27.43 3.21
N ASN A 332 16.09 -26.96 4.08
CA ASN A 332 14.65 -27.20 3.93
C ASN A 332 13.89 -25.97 3.39
N TYR A 333 14.37 -24.76 3.70
CA TYR A 333 13.73 -23.51 3.30
C TYR A 333 14.41 -22.88 2.08
N VAL A 334 13.67 -22.11 1.28
CA VAL A 334 14.19 -21.46 0.07
C VAL A 334 14.12 -19.95 0.08
N ARG A 335 13.20 -19.37 0.86
CA ARG A 335 12.97 -17.93 0.91
C ARG A 335 12.82 -17.49 2.36
N LEU A 336 13.54 -16.43 2.70
CA LEU A 336 13.42 -15.69 3.94
C LEU A 336 12.94 -14.28 3.62
N GLU A 337 11.92 -13.80 4.33
CA GLU A 337 11.40 -12.45 4.22
C GLU A 337 11.65 -11.73 5.55
N ILE A 338 12.30 -10.56 5.49
CA ILE A 338 12.60 -9.73 6.65
C ILE A 338 11.94 -8.38 6.45
N CYS A 339 10.95 -8.05 7.28
CA CYS A 339 10.33 -6.72 7.29
C CYS A 339 10.97 -5.84 8.34
N ASN A 340 11.73 -4.85 7.89
CA ASN A 340 12.31 -3.83 8.74
C ASN A 340 11.28 -2.75 9.01
N LEU A 341 11.15 -2.37 10.29
CA LEU A 341 10.18 -1.39 10.74
C LEU A 341 10.42 -0.01 10.11
N SER A 342 9.34 0.70 9.78
CA SER A 342 9.41 2.13 9.48
C SER A 342 10.04 2.91 10.64
N PRO A 343 10.75 4.03 10.39
CA PRO A 343 11.17 4.94 11.46
C PRO A 343 10.05 5.31 12.44
N ASP A 344 8.80 5.37 11.98
CA ASP A 344 7.64 5.70 12.82
C ASP A 344 7.31 4.60 13.86
N THR A 345 7.64 3.35 13.54
CA THR A 345 7.34 2.16 14.36
C THR A 345 8.53 1.78 15.26
N GLN A 346 9.71 2.36 15.01
CA GLN A 346 10.91 2.18 15.82
C GLN A 346 10.91 3.13 17.01
N GLY A 347 10.94 2.59 18.23
CA GLY A 347 11.08 3.39 19.45
C GLY A 347 12.38 4.22 19.45
N SER A 348 12.43 5.31 20.23
CA SER A 348 13.46 6.37 20.18
C SER A 348 14.89 5.98 20.63
N GLY A 349 15.29 4.72 20.50
CA GLY A 349 16.56 4.19 20.99
C GLY A 349 17.25 3.30 19.97
N THR A 350 18.16 3.91 19.20
CA THR A 350 19.35 3.26 18.61
C THR A 350 19.15 2.18 17.54
N VAL A 351 18.80 2.55 16.30
CA VAL A 351 19.29 1.92 15.05
C VAL A 351 19.29 2.99 13.92
N HIS A 352 20.17 2.86 12.93
CA HIS A 352 20.30 3.72 11.74
C HIS A 352 18.95 4.20 11.18
N GLN A 353 18.69 5.51 11.25
CA GLN A 353 17.45 6.10 10.81
C GLN A 353 17.46 6.24 9.27
N TRP A 354 16.68 5.41 8.58
CA TRP A 354 16.47 5.52 7.14
C TRP A 354 15.85 6.88 6.80
N THR A 355 16.40 7.56 5.79
CA THR A 355 15.69 8.68 5.17
C THR A 355 14.69 8.10 4.19
N THR A 356 13.40 8.34 4.42
CA THR A 356 12.33 7.77 3.59
C THR A 356 11.74 8.80 2.63
N SER A 357 11.29 8.34 1.48
CA SER A 357 10.52 9.17 0.55
C SER A 357 9.47 8.31 -0.14
N GLN A 358 8.28 8.87 -0.35
CA GLN A 358 7.16 8.13 -0.91
C GLN A 358 6.48 8.96 -2.01
N PHE A 359 6.15 8.30 -3.11
CA PHE A 359 5.42 8.86 -4.23
C PHE A 359 4.23 7.99 -4.60
N GLU A 360 3.12 8.62 -4.99
CA GLU A 360 1.99 7.91 -5.58
C GLU A 360 2.01 8.04 -7.10
N GLY A 361 1.61 6.99 -7.79
CA GLY A 361 1.51 7.02 -9.24
C GLY A 361 0.37 6.18 -9.79
N VAL A 362 0.09 6.39 -11.08
CA VAL A 362 -1.00 5.71 -11.80
C VAL A 362 -0.55 5.31 -13.18
N TRP A 363 -0.70 4.03 -13.52
CA TRP A 363 -0.69 3.53 -14.89
C TRP A 363 -2.12 3.58 -15.44
N ARG A 364 -2.31 4.34 -16.52
CA ARG A 364 -3.61 4.49 -17.18
C ARG A 364 -3.50 4.25 -18.67
N ILE A 365 -4.39 3.41 -19.19
CA ILE A 365 -4.46 3.07 -20.62
C ILE A 365 -4.60 4.35 -21.45
N GLY A 366 -3.80 4.45 -22.51
CA GLY A 366 -3.79 5.60 -23.42
C GLY A 366 -2.96 6.79 -22.95
N SER A 367 -2.44 6.78 -21.72
CA SER A 367 -1.60 7.87 -21.21
C SER A 367 -0.29 7.41 -20.56
N THR A 368 -0.35 6.65 -19.46
CA THR A 368 0.82 6.36 -18.60
C THR A 368 1.12 4.88 -18.46
N ALA A 369 0.29 3.99 -19.01
CA ALA A 369 0.51 2.54 -19.02
C ALA A 369 1.44 2.12 -20.18
N GLY A 370 2.73 2.37 -20.03
CA GLY A 370 3.73 2.25 -21.09
C GLY A 370 4.35 0.86 -21.28
N GLY A 371 4.20 -0.05 -20.33
CA GLY A 371 4.89 -1.36 -20.32
C GLY A 371 6.35 -1.23 -19.91
N CYS A 372 7.09 -2.34 -19.83
CA CYS A 372 8.51 -2.37 -19.46
C CYS A 372 9.44 -1.90 -20.61
N ILE A 373 10.75 -1.93 -20.37
CA ILE A 373 11.78 -1.42 -21.29
C ILE A 373 11.78 -2.11 -22.67
N ASP A 374 11.28 -3.34 -22.74
CA ASP A 374 11.14 -4.08 -24.00
C ASP A 374 10.14 -3.40 -24.95
N HIS A 375 9.18 -2.65 -24.41
CA HIS A 375 8.18 -1.88 -25.15
C HIS A 375 8.66 -0.46 -25.46
N LYS A 376 9.78 -0.36 -26.20
CA LYS A 376 10.48 0.91 -26.50
C LYS A 376 9.61 2.06 -27.02
N ALA A 377 8.52 1.75 -27.74
CA ALA A 377 7.62 2.77 -28.28
C ALA A 377 6.83 3.51 -27.18
N THR A 378 6.49 2.81 -26.10
CA THR A 378 5.55 3.27 -25.07
C THR A 378 6.19 3.41 -23.69
N PHE A 379 7.35 2.79 -23.44
CA PHE A 379 8.05 2.83 -22.15
C PHE A 379 8.24 4.25 -21.59
N ARG A 380 8.56 5.23 -22.45
CA ARG A 380 8.73 6.65 -22.09
C ARG A 380 7.48 7.29 -21.44
N MET A 381 6.31 6.69 -21.68
CA MET A 381 5.02 7.21 -21.24
C MET A 381 4.76 6.92 -19.76
N ASN A 382 5.45 5.93 -19.19
CA ASN A 382 5.37 5.64 -17.77
C ASN A 382 5.74 6.87 -16.91
N PRO A 383 5.20 6.97 -15.68
CA PRO A 383 5.64 7.94 -14.69
C PRO A 383 7.16 7.89 -14.49
N GLN A 384 7.78 9.03 -14.22
CA GLN A 384 9.22 9.13 -13.96
C GLN A 384 9.45 9.90 -12.67
N PHE A 385 10.29 9.36 -11.78
CA PHE A 385 10.61 9.98 -10.49
C PHE A 385 12.11 10.22 -10.41
N TYR A 386 12.49 11.42 -10.02
CA TYR A 386 13.88 11.79 -9.85
C TYR A 386 14.31 11.57 -8.41
N PHE A 387 15.54 11.11 -8.24
CA PHE A 387 16.19 11.08 -6.95
C PHE A 387 17.69 11.35 -7.07
N LYS A 388 18.26 11.88 -6.00
CA LYS A 388 19.64 12.30 -5.90
C LYS A 388 20.31 11.68 -4.69
N LEU A 389 21.42 10.98 -4.95
CA LEU A 389 22.29 10.40 -3.94
C LEU A 389 23.42 11.39 -3.64
N LEU A 390 23.59 11.79 -2.38
CA LEU A 390 24.47 12.88 -1.97
C LEU A 390 25.79 12.38 -1.37
N GLU A 391 25.71 11.46 -0.41
CA GLU A 391 26.83 11.02 0.42
C GLU A 391 26.93 9.51 0.38
N GLU A 392 28.16 8.99 0.24
CA GLU A 392 28.43 7.55 0.35
C GLU A 392 28.23 7.06 1.79
N ASP A 393 27.95 5.77 1.94
CA ASP A 393 27.73 5.15 3.24
C ASP A 393 29.03 5.10 4.07
N ASP A 394 28.91 5.02 5.39
CA ASP A 394 30.08 4.99 6.29
C ASP A 394 30.80 3.62 6.30
N ASP A 395 30.20 2.58 5.68
CA ASP A 395 30.76 1.24 5.63
C ASP A 395 31.97 1.18 4.69
N ARG A 396 33.14 0.81 5.23
CA ARG A 396 34.40 0.72 4.49
C ARG A 396 34.39 -0.37 3.42
N ASN A 397 33.46 -1.33 3.49
CA ASN A 397 33.39 -2.46 2.56
C ASN A 397 32.48 -2.20 1.35
N VAL A 398 31.62 -1.18 1.39
CA VAL A 398 30.67 -0.85 0.33
C VAL A 398 30.97 0.57 -0.16
N ARG A 399 31.43 0.72 -1.42
CA ARG A 399 31.61 2.06 -2.01
C ARG A 399 30.36 2.47 -2.75
N GLY A 400 29.70 3.51 -2.26
CA GLY A 400 28.51 4.10 -2.88
C GLY A 400 27.46 4.49 -1.85
N CYS A 401 26.28 4.84 -2.33
CA CYS A 401 25.12 5.16 -1.53
C CYS A 401 24.14 3.99 -1.60
N SER A 402 23.82 3.39 -0.46
CA SER A 402 22.90 2.27 -0.37
C SER A 402 21.48 2.74 -0.13
N PHE A 403 20.56 2.14 -0.86
CA PHE A 403 19.13 2.43 -0.75
C PHE A 403 18.29 1.23 -1.14
N VAL A 404 17.06 1.22 -0.66
CA VAL A 404 16.05 0.22 -1.00
C VAL A 404 14.91 0.92 -1.71
N VAL A 405 14.42 0.30 -2.79
CA VAL A 405 13.25 0.77 -3.54
C VAL A 405 12.14 -0.26 -3.39
N GLY A 406 10.96 0.19 -2.96
CA GLY A 406 9.74 -0.61 -2.95
C GLY A 406 8.70 -0.05 -3.93
N LEU A 407 8.29 -0.85 -4.91
CA LEU A 407 7.21 -0.52 -5.85
C LEU A 407 5.98 -1.36 -5.53
N MET A 408 5.00 -0.75 -4.85
CA MET A 408 3.79 -1.41 -4.37
C MET A 408 2.56 -1.07 -5.23
N GLN A 409 1.82 -2.06 -5.72
CA GLN A 409 0.53 -1.85 -6.39
C GLN A 409 -0.65 -1.88 -5.41
N LYS A 410 -1.62 -0.96 -5.59
CA LYS A 410 -2.74 -0.75 -4.65
C LYS A 410 -3.95 -1.62 -4.96
N ASN A 411 -4.69 -2.00 -3.90
CA ASN A 411 -6.04 -2.59 -3.92
C ASN A 411 -6.18 -3.94 -4.65
N ALA A 412 -5.09 -4.67 -4.90
CA ALA A 412 -5.14 -5.91 -5.66
C ALA A 412 -6.08 -6.96 -5.08
N ARG A 413 -6.12 -7.13 -3.75
CA ARG A 413 -7.02 -8.10 -3.09
C ARG A 413 -8.49 -7.78 -3.31
N ARG A 414 -8.90 -6.53 -3.11
CA ARG A 414 -10.28 -6.07 -3.38
C ARG A 414 -10.67 -6.25 -4.84
N ASN A 415 -9.72 -6.12 -5.75
CA ASN A 415 -9.94 -6.28 -7.18
C ASN A 415 -10.19 -7.74 -7.59
N ARG A 416 -9.86 -8.74 -6.76
CA ARG A 416 -10.25 -10.14 -7.00
C ARG A 416 -11.77 -10.34 -7.05
N ILE A 417 -12.54 -9.53 -6.32
CA ILE A 417 -14.01 -9.54 -6.36
C ILE A 417 -14.53 -9.26 -7.78
N ILE A 418 -13.77 -8.51 -8.59
CA ILE A 418 -14.08 -8.18 -9.99
C ILE A 418 -13.16 -8.91 -10.98
N ASP A 419 -12.57 -10.03 -10.57
CA ASP A 419 -11.72 -10.90 -11.39
C ASP A 419 -10.52 -10.16 -12.03
N GLN A 420 -9.92 -9.25 -11.26
CA GLN A 420 -8.72 -8.53 -11.65
C GLN A 420 -7.53 -8.95 -10.79
N ASP A 421 -6.61 -9.68 -11.41
CA ASP A 421 -5.36 -10.11 -10.80
C ASP A 421 -4.34 -8.98 -10.65
N LEU A 422 -3.28 -9.26 -9.88
CA LEU A 422 -2.09 -8.42 -9.76
C LEU A 422 -1.47 -8.21 -11.15
N ASN A 423 -1.00 -6.99 -11.40
CA ASN A 423 -0.17 -6.75 -12.56
C ASN A 423 1.23 -7.30 -12.29
N ILE A 424 1.90 -7.82 -13.31
CA ILE A 424 3.34 -8.07 -13.21
C ILE A 424 4.05 -6.70 -13.23
N ILE A 425 4.78 -6.36 -12.17
CA ILE A 425 5.38 -5.04 -11.95
C ILE A 425 6.90 -5.12 -11.80
N GLY A 426 7.56 -4.00 -12.10
CA GLY A 426 9.00 -3.81 -11.96
C GLY A 426 9.41 -2.38 -12.30
N PHE A 427 10.70 -2.08 -12.25
CA PHE A 427 11.20 -0.73 -12.52
C PHE A 427 12.60 -0.73 -13.13
N ALA A 428 12.95 0.39 -13.75
CA ALA A 428 14.29 0.64 -14.28
C ALA A 428 14.82 1.99 -13.80
N ILE A 429 16.10 2.04 -13.46
CA ILE A 429 16.82 3.21 -12.96
C ILE A 429 17.81 3.66 -14.03
N PHE A 430 17.78 4.94 -14.37
CA PHE A 430 18.67 5.56 -15.34
C PHE A 430 19.49 6.65 -14.65
N GLN A 431 20.79 6.69 -14.95
CA GLN A 431 21.62 7.84 -14.60
C GLN A 431 21.23 9.04 -15.46
N VAL A 432 21.04 10.20 -14.84
CA VAL A 432 20.71 11.44 -15.53
C VAL A 432 21.94 11.94 -16.31
N PRO A 433 21.83 12.16 -17.64
CA PRO A 433 22.94 12.68 -18.44
C PRO A 433 23.34 14.10 -18.00
N ASP A 434 24.64 14.42 -18.13
CA ASP A 434 25.23 15.70 -17.73
C ASP A 434 24.50 16.94 -18.28
N LYS A 435 23.88 16.83 -19.45
CA LYS A 435 23.10 17.92 -20.08
C LYS A 435 21.90 18.39 -19.25
N TYR A 436 21.45 17.60 -18.29
CA TYR A 436 20.33 17.94 -17.39
C TYR A 436 20.80 18.34 -15.97
N LYS A 437 22.11 18.41 -15.70
CA LYS A 437 22.63 18.80 -14.38
C LYS A 437 22.10 20.18 -13.95
N GLY A 438 21.61 20.26 -12.72
CA GLY A 438 21.08 21.49 -12.12
C GLY A 438 19.63 21.82 -12.47
N LEU A 439 18.96 20.98 -13.26
CA LEU A 439 17.52 21.10 -13.52
C LEU A 439 16.73 20.31 -12.48
N THR A 440 15.60 20.86 -12.04
CA THR A 440 14.75 20.27 -11.00
C THR A 440 13.50 19.57 -11.51
N ASN A 441 13.22 19.61 -12.83
CA ASN A 441 12.04 18.99 -13.46
C ASN A 441 12.47 18.15 -14.67
N ILE A 442 13.23 17.08 -14.42
CA ILE A 442 13.85 16.29 -15.48
C ILE A 442 12.90 15.17 -15.91
N ARG A 443 12.55 15.14 -17.20
CA ARG A 443 11.87 14.00 -17.81
C ARG A 443 12.70 13.46 -18.97
N LEU A 444 13.12 12.21 -18.86
CA LEU A 444 13.92 11.53 -19.88
C LEU A 444 13.04 11.23 -21.10
N GLY A 445 13.44 11.79 -22.24
CA GLY A 445 12.82 11.54 -23.53
C GLY A 445 13.42 10.35 -24.27
N ASN A 446 12.91 10.08 -25.47
CA ASN A 446 13.41 9.02 -26.36
C ASN A 446 14.87 9.23 -26.76
N ASP A 447 15.36 10.46 -26.73
CA ASP A 447 16.74 10.80 -27.00
C ASP A 447 17.71 10.16 -25.99
N VAL A 448 17.25 9.88 -24.76
CA VAL A 448 18.00 9.16 -23.72
C VAL A 448 17.57 7.70 -23.64
N LEU A 449 16.27 7.46 -23.47
CA LEU A 449 15.74 6.12 -23.15
C LEU A 449 15.94 5.08 -24.27
N LEU A 450 16.16 5.50 -25.52
CA LEU A 450 16.46 4.57 -26.62
C LEU A 450 17.96 4.33 -26.83
N LYS A 451 18.83 5.13 -26.20
CA LYS A 451 20.29 5.13 -26.46
C LYS A 451 21.12 4.70 -25.26
N GLN A 452 20.60 4.88 -24.06
CA GLN A 452 21.27 4.56 -22.81
C GLN A 452 20.57 3.35 -22.18
N ASP A 453 21.38 2.39 -21.73
CA ASP A 453 20.88 1.27 -20.94
C ASP A 453 20.65 1.71 -19.48
N PRO A 454 19.67 1.12 -18.77
CA PRO A 454 19.46 1.40 -17.36
C PRO A 454 20.70 1.02 -16.55
N ILE A 455 21.03 1.82 -15.53
CA ILE A 455 22.16 1.54 -14.63
C ILE A 455 21.82 0.41 -13.65
N ALA A 456 20.53 0.28 -13.33
CA ALA A 456 19.97 -0.80 -12.53
C ALA A 456 18.52 -1.04 -12.97
N ILE A 457 18.05 -2.27 -12.79
CA ILE A 457 16.68 -2.70 -12.99
C ILE A 457 16.25 -3.50 -11.77
N SER A 458 14.94 -3.64 -11.56
CA SER A 458 14.46 -4.61 -10.59
C SER A 458 14.98 -6.01 -10.93
N SER A 459 15.25 -6.81 -9.91
CA SER A 459 15.87 -8.13 -10.07
C SER A 459 14.99 -9.05 -10.91
N THR A 460 13.67 -8.92 -10.76
CA THR A 460 12.67 -9.59 -11.60
C THR A 460 11.48 -8.67 -11.87
N PHE A 461 10.58 -9.13 -12.73
CA PHE A 461 9.23 -8.61 -12.85
C PHE A 461 8.32 -9.64 -12.18
N ILE A 462 7.62 -9.25 -11.12
CA ILE A 462 6.85 -10.17 -10.28
C ILE A 462 5.38 -9.80 -10.24
N ASP A 463 4.52 -10.80 -10.03
CA ASP A 463 3.07 -10.67 -9.87
C ASP A 463 2.64 -10.55 -8.40
N ASP A 464 3.55 -10.13 -7.51
CA ASP A 464 3.23 -9.85 -6.10
C ASP A 464 2.77 -8.40 -5.88
N ARG A 465 2.31 -8.11 -4.66
CA ARG A 465 1.84 -6.77 -4.26
C ARG A 465 2.94 -5.71 -4.31
N GLU A 466 4.18 -6.06 -3.99
CA GLU A 466 5.31 -5.14 -4.02
C GLU A 466 6.59 -5.84 -4.49
N GLU A 467 7.29 -5.18 -5.42
CA GLU A 467 8.66 -5.54 -5.77
C GLU A 467 9.64 -4.66 -5.00
N CYS A 468 10.58 -5.28 -4.31
CA CYS A 468 11.54 -4.60 -3.43
C CYS A 468 12.97 -5.07 -3.70
N ASP A 469 13.85 -4.12 -4.03
CA ASP A 469 15.26 -4.39 -4.26
C ASP A 469 16.17 -3.36 -3.57
N ARG A 470 17.32 -3.87 -3.10
CA ARG A 470 18.41 -3.07 -2.54
C ARG A 470 19.46 -2.78 -3.60
N PHE A 471 19.88 -1.52 -3.68
CA PHE A 471 20.91 -1.06 -4.62
C PHE A 471 22.01 -0.30 -3.89
N THR A 472 23.20 -0.32 -4.48
CA THR A 472 24.30 0.57 -4.15
C THR A 472 24.77 1.24 -5.43
N LEU A 473 24.62 2.57 -5.50
CA LEU A 473 25.02 3.37 -6.67
C LEU A 473 25.94 4.52 -6.22
N PRO A 474 26.85 5.02 -7.08
CA PRO A 474 27.68 6.16 -6.73
C PRO A 474 26.84 7.44 -6.52
N PRO A 475 27.34 8.43 -5.77
CA PRO A 475 26.67 9.73 -5.65
C PRO A 475 26.35 10.33 -7.02
N GLY A 476 25.13 10.83 -7.20
CA GLY A 476 24.67 11.28 -8.51
C GLY A 476 23.16 11.51 -8.62
N ASP A 477 22.77 11.86 -9.83
CA ASP A 477 21.40 12.19 -10.23
C ASP A 477 20.80 11.02 -11.02
N TYR A 478 19.62 10.55 -10.61
CA TYR A 478 18.98 9.36 -11.16
C TYR A 478 17.48 9.58 -11.43
N VAL A 479 16.94 8.83 -12.38
CA VAL A 479 15.51 8.73 -12.65
C VAL A 479 15.10 7.28 -12.61
N ILE A 480 14.06 6.97 -11.84
CA ILE A 480 13.41 5.66 -11.82
C ILE A 480 12.09 5.72 -12.59
N ILE A 481 11.84 4.65 -13.35
CA ILE A 481 10.64 4.49 -14.18
C ILE A 481 9.94 3.19 -13.75
N PRO A 482 8.91 3.28 -12.89
CA PRO A 482 8.09 2.14 -12.53
C PRO A 482 7.09 1.80 -13.64
N SER A 483 6.94 0.51 -13.93
CA SER A 483 6.09 0.02 -15.03
C SER A 483 5.48 -1.34 -14.71
N THR A 484 4.35 -1.62 -15.33
CA THR A 484 3.90 -3.01 -15.53
C THR A 484 4.75 -3.67 -16.63
N GLN A 485 4.85 -5.00 -16.64
CA GLN A 485 5.55 -5.73 -17.69
C GLN A 485 4.96 -5.41 -19.06
N GLU A 486 3.66 -5.69 -19.23
CA GLU A 486 2.93 -5.39 -20.45
C GLU A 486 2.37 -3.96 -20.46
N PRO A 487 2.29 -3.29 -21.62
CA PRO A 487 1.63 -2.01 -21.76
C PRO A 487 0.12 -2.15 -21.59
N HIS A 488 -0.57 -1.01 -21.48
CA HIS A 488 -2.04 -0.95 -21.40
C HIS A 488 -2.66 -1.69 -20.21
N LYS A 489 -1.91 -1.80 -19.10
CA LYS A 489 -2.43 -2.23 -17.81
C LYS A 489 -2.76 -1.02 -16.95
N ASN A 490 -3.96 -1.01 -16.36
CA ASN A 490 -4.32 0.00 -15.38
C ASN A 490 -3.81 -0.42 -14.00
N GLY A 491 -3.38 0.54 -13.20
CA GLY A 491 -3.02 0.29 -11.81
C GLY A 491 -2.67 1.59 -11.08
N ASN A 492 -2.89 1.61 -9.78
CA ASN A 492 -2.34 2.64 -8.91
C ASN A 492 -1.19 2.01 -8.13
N PHE A 493 -0.13 2.77 -7.91
CA PHE A 493 1.04 2.28 -7.20
C PHE A 493 1.58 3.32 -6.22
N ILE A 494 2.47 2.86 -5.35
CA ILE A 494 3.33 3.66 -4.51
C ILE A 494 4.76 3.26 -4.79
N LEU A 495 5.60 4.26 -4.93
CA LEU A 495 7.03 4.10 -4.98
C LEU A 495 7.65 4.62 -3.69
N ARG A 496 8.36 3.78 -2.98
CA ARG A 496 9.00 4.09 -1.70
C ARG A 496 10.51 3.97 -1.86
N PHE A 497 11.23 4.91 -1.27
CA PHE A 497 12.67 4.88 -1.14
C PHE A 497 13.06 4.89 0.32
N PHE A 498 14.04 4.07 0.66
CA PHE A 498 14.69 4.04 1.97
C PHE A 498 16.19 4.22 1.74
N PHE A 499 16.71 5.39 2.07
CA PHE A 499 18.12 5.74 1.91
C PHE A 499 18.85 5.63 3.25
N GLU A 500 20.04 5.02 3.25
CA GLU A 500 20.86 4.89 4.47
C GLU A 500 21.42 6.26 4.92
N LYS A 501 21.69 7.13 3.95
CA LYS A 501 22.12 8.53 4.13
C LYS A 501 21.13 9.51 3.51
N LYS A 502 21.32 10.81 3.76
CA LYS A 502 20.44 11.85 3.22
C LYS A 502 20.41 11.81 1.68
N ALA A 503 19.21 11.84 1.13
CA ALA A 503 18.95 11.91 -0.31
C ALA A 503 17.80 12.90 -0.59
N VAL A 504 17.69 13.35 -1.84
CA VAL A 504 16.59 14.22 -2.29
C VAL A 504 15.80 13.48 -3.36
N SER A 505 14.48 13.53 -3.32
CA SER A 505 13.61 12.87 -4.28
C SER A 505 12.41 13.75 -4.64
N SER A 506 11.88 13.62 -5.86
CA SER A 506 10.75 14.42 -6.34
C SER A 506 9.96 13.74 -7.46
N ASP A 507 8.64 13.98 -7.48
CA ASP A 507 7.75 13.61 -8.59
C ASP A 507 7.80 14.66 -9.71
N HIS A 508 7.72 14.21 -10.96
CA HIS A 508 7.74 15.05 -12.16
C HIS A 508 6.49 14.88 -13.04
N ASN A 509 5.44 14.24 -12.53
CA ASN A 509 4.16 14.12 -13.22
C ASN A 509 3.39 15.46 -13.18
N CYS A 510 3.55 16.25 -14.25
CA CYS A 510 2.73 17.41 -14.61
C CYS A 510 2.80 18.60 -13.64
N SER A 511 3.60 19.60 -14.00
CA SER A 511 3.54 20.94 -13.43
C SER A 511 2.19 21.58 -13.79
N THR A 512 1.26 21.65 -12.83
CA THR A 512 0.26 22.72 -12.89
C THR A 512 0.91 23.96 -12.28
N PRO A 513 0.98 25.09 -13.00
CA PRO A 513 1.43 26.34 -12.39
C PRO A 513 0.46 26.68 -11.26
N SER A 514 0.99 26.96 -10.08
CA SER A 514 0.23 27.39 -8.91
C SER A 514 -0.53 28.67 -9.24
N ILE A 515 -1.83 28.55 -9.50
CA ILE A 515 -2.74 29.69 -9.49
C ILE A 515 -3.06 29.96 -8.02
N THR A 516 -2.56 31.08 -7.51
CA THR A 516 -2.84 31.55 -6.15
C THR A 516 -4.35 31.74 -5.93
N ASP A 517 -4.84 31.32 -4.77
CA ASP A 517 -6.24 31.20 -4.33
C ASP A 517 -7.12 32.48 -4.36
N SER A 518 -6.61 33.61 -4.87
CA SER A 518 -7.34 34.89 -4.92
C SER A 518 -8.16 35.11 -6.20
N ASP A 519 -7.92 34.34 -7.27
CA ASP A 519 -8.58 34.57 -8.57
C ASP A 519 -9.73 33.59 -8.86
N SER A 520 -9.76 32.45 -8.19
CA SER A 520 -10.74 31.37 -8.43
C SER A 520 -12.14 31.70 -7.89
N THR A 521 -12.24 32.45 -6.80
CA THR A 521 -13.52 32.79 -6.17
C THR A 521 -14.29 33.85 -6.97
N ASN A 522 -13.60 34.79 -7.60
CA ASN A 522 -14.23 35.85 -8.40
C ASN A 522 -14.75 35.33 -9.75
N ILE A 523 -14.06 34.36 -10.36
CA ILE A 523 -14.46 33.76 -11.64
C ILE A 523 -15.68 32.83 -11.45
N ALA A 524 -15.72 32.03 -10.38
CA ALA A 524 -16.84 31.13 -10.11
C ALA A 524 -18.15 31.88 -9.79
N VAL A 525 -18.07 33.00 -9.05
CA VAL A 525 -19.23 33.85 -8.75
C VAL A 525 -19.73 34.57 -10.01
N PHE A 526 -18.83 34.99 -10.91
CA PHE A 526 -19.19 35.62 -12.18
C PHE A 526 -19.85 34.63 -13.17
N LEU A 527 -19.37 33.38 -13.21
CA LEU A 527 -19.91 32.31 -14.08
C LEU A 527 -21.35 31.90 -13.69
N CYS A 528 -21.69 31.90 -12.40
CA CYS A 528 -23.06 31.55 -11.96
C CYS A 528 -24.12 32.62 -12.28
N PHE A 529 -23.73 33.89 -12.44
CA PHE A 529 -24.69 34.98 -12.69
C PHE A 529 -24.96 35.25 -14.17
N CYS A 530 -24.00 35.01 -15.07
CA CYS A 530 -24.10 35.45 -16.47
C CYS A 530 -24.60 34.37 -17.46
N ILE A 531 -24.60 33.09 -17.08
CA ILE A 531 -24.99 31.98 -17.96
C ILE A 531 -26.50 31.93 -18.30
N PRO A 532 -27.45 32.36 -17.44
CA PRO A 532 -28.87 32.27 -17.78
C PRO A 532 -29.40 33.30 -18.80
N GLN A 533 -28.59 34.26 -19.27
CA GLN A 533 -29.07 35.41 -20.06
C GLN A 533 -28.53 35.53 -21.51
N LEU A 534 -27.83 34.50 -22.02
CA LEU A 534 -27.29 34.56 -23.39
C LEU A 534 -28.36 34.20 -24.44
N ASP A 535 -28.69 35.16 -25.32
CA ASP A 535 -29.70 35.01 -26.39
C ASP A 535 -29.15 34.38 -27.70
N GLU A 536 -30.09 34.11 -28.62
CA GLU A 536 -29.95 33.57 -29.99
C GLU A 536 -28.80 34.16 -30.84
N GLN A 537 -28.29 35.36 -30.57
CA GLN A 537 -27.16 35.96 -31.30
C GLN A 537 -25.85 35.19 -31.08
N THR A 538 -25.69 34.51 -29.94
CA THR A 538 -24.49 33.70 -29.63
C THR A 538 -24.35 32.49 -30.56
N LYS A 539 -25.47 31.92 -31.02
CA LYS A 539 -25.47 30.78 -31.95
C LYS A 539 -25.00 31.18 -33.36
N THR A 540 -25.29 32.42 -33.78
CA THR A 540 -24.92 32.92 -35.10
C THR A 540 -23.43 33.22 -35.21
N LEU A 541 -22.81 33.72 -34.12
CA LEU A 541 -21.38 34.00 -34.07
C LEU A 541 -20.53 32.70 -34.08
N VAL A 542 -20.99 31.66 -33.38
CA VAL A 542 -20.36 30.32 -33.37
C VAL A 542 -20.43 29.65 -34.76
N TYR A 543 -21.54 29.82 -35.47
CA TYR A 543 -21.69 29.33 -36.85
C TYR A 543 -20.74 30.03 -37.83
N LEU A 544 -20.48 31.33 -37.66
CA LEU A 544 -19.56 32.08 -38.51
C LEU A 544 -18.08 31.77 -38.21
N LEU A 545 -17.71 31.62 -36.93
CA LEU A 545 -16.34 31.28 -36.52
C LEU A 545 -15.94 29.85 -36.90
N SER A 546 -16.86 28.89 -36.80
CA SER A 546 -16.61 27.52 -37.28
C SER A 546 -16.33 27.48 -38.79
N LYS A 547 -16.95 28.34 -39.60
CA LYS A 547 -16.67 28.43 -41.05
C LYS A 547 -15.30 29.05 -41.38
N GLN A 548 -14.82 30.02 -40.61
CA GLN A 548 -13.52 30.66 -40.86
C GLN A 548 -12.32 29.78 -40.47
N VAL A 549 -12.42 28.99 -39.40
CA VAL A 549 -11.32 28.11 -38.94
C VAL A 549 -11.13 26.90 -39.86
N VAL A 550 -12.20 26.35 -40.43
CA VAL A 550 -12.12 25.25 -41.42
C VAL A 550 -11.37 25.69 -42.69
N HIS A 551 -11.42 26.97 -43.06
CA HIS A 551 -10.78 27.47 -44.27
C HIS A 551 -9.28 27.76 -44.13
N VAL A 552 -8.77 27.92 -42.90
CA VAL A 552 -7.36 28.29 -42.62
C VAL A 552 -6.50 27.07 -42.27
N LEU A 553 -7.06 26.00 -41.71
CA LEU A 553 -6.28 24.86 -41.20
C LEU A 553 -6.42 23.56 -42.00
N GLY A 554 -7.32 23.48 -42.99
CA GLY A 554 -7.46 22.28 -43.84
C GLY A 554 -7.80 20.99 -43.08
N ILE A 555 -8.27 21.09 -41.82
CA ILE A 555 -8.69 19.96 -41.00
C ILE A 555 -10.22 19.94 -41.02
N VAL A 556 -10.78 18.94 -41.72
CA VAL A 556 -12.19 18.58 -41.57
C VAL A 556 -12.31 17.80 -40.27
N SER A 557 -12.65 18.48 -39.18
CA SER A 557 -13.34 17.81 -38.07
C SER A 557 -14.26 18.79 -37.36
N ILE A 558 -15.50 18.37 -37.23
CA ILE A 558 -16.63 19.09 -36.65
C ILE A 558 -16.33 19.29 -35.16
N PHE A 559 -16.19 20.54 -34.71
CA PHE A 559 -16.14 20.84 -33.28
C PHE A 559 -17.47 20.42 -32.64
N GLU A 560 -17.43 19.46 -31.72
CA GLU A 560 -18.58 19.17 -30.86
C GLU A 560 -18.91 20.40 -29.98
N LEU A 561 -20.20 20.67 -29.78
CA LEU A 561 -20.73 21.80 -29.01
C LEU A 561 -20.18 21.90 -27.57
N SER A 562 -19.57 20.84 -27.04
CA SER A 562 -18.97 20.79 -25.70
C SER A 562 -17.66 21.59 -25.57
N LEU A 563 -16.92 21.82 -26.66
CA LEU A 563 -15.66 22.58 -26.68
C LEU A 563 -15.86 24.10 -26.89
N CYS A 564 -17.03 24.51 -27.37
CA CYS A 564 -17.36 25.90 -27.70
C CYS A 564 -17.40 26.87 -26.50
N PRO A 565 -17.96 26.51 -25.33
CA PRO A 565 -18.06 27.45 -24.21
C PRO A 565 -16.67 27.85 -23.66
N SER A 566 -15.75 26.90 -23.58
CA SER A 566 -14.40 27.09 -23.01
C SER A 566 -13.54 28.05 -23.84
N LEU A 567 -13.65 27.98 -25.16
CA LEU A 567 -12.97 28.89 -26.10
C LEU A 567 -13.55 30.31 -26.05
N LEU A 568 -14.88 30.43 -25.89
CA LEU A 568 -15.54 31.72 -25.70
C LEU A 568 -15.05 32.40 -24.42
N ILE A 569 -14.98 31.64 -23.31
CA ILE A 569 -14.53 32.14 -22.01
C ILE A 569 -13.09 32.66 -22.08
N LEU A 570 -12.18 31.95 -22.76
CA LEU A 570 -10.79 32.37 -22.97
C LEU A 570 -10.68 33.66 -23.80
N GLN A 571 -11.50 33.80 -24.85
CA GLN A 571 -11.50 35.02 -25.68
C GLN A 571 -12.05 36.23 -24.91
N PHE A 572 -13.12 36.05 -24.11
CA PHE A 572 -13.65 37.13 -23.27
C PHE A 572 -12.66 37.55 -22.18
N ALA A 573 -11.96 36.60 -21.54
CA ALA A 573 -10.91 36.90 -20.56
C ALA A 573 -9.73 37.68 -21.17
N LEU A 574 -9.31 37.33 -22.39
CA LEU A 574 -8.24 38.02 -23.11
C LEU A 574 -8.63 39.46 -23.46
N VAL A 575 -9.88 39.70 -23.85
CA VAL A 575 -10.40 41.06 -24.15
C VAL A 575 -10.46 41.92 -22.89
N PHE A 576 -10.89 41.36 -21.75
CA PHE A 576 -10.89 42.08 -20.47
C PHE A 576 -9.48 42.42 -19.98
N TRP A 577 -8.52 41.51 -20.20
CA TRP A 577 -7.11 41.73 -19.86
C TRP A 577 -6.47 42.79 -20.76
N LEU A 578 -6.69 42.72 -22.09
CA LEU A 578 -6.20 43.71 -23.06
C LEU A 578 -6.78 45.12 -22.85
N LEU A 579 -7.98 45.22 -22.26
CA LEU A 579 -8.62 46.50 -21.96
C LEU A 579 -8.21 47.10 -20.59
N GLY A 580 -7.37 46.42 -19.80
CA GLY A 580 -6.81 46.97 -18.55
C GLY A 580 -7.85 47.28 -17.47
N LEU A 581 -9.01 46.61 -17.49
CA LEU A 581 -10.14 46.89 -16.59
C LEU A 581 -10.02 46.19 -15.22
N SER A 582 -8.84 45.72 -14.83
CA SER A 582 -8.62 45.02 -13.54
C SER A 582 -8.68 45.94 -12.31
N HIS A 583 -8.76 47.26 -12.48
CA HIS A 583 -8.77 48.23 -11.39
C HIS A 583 -9.82 49.34 -11.58
N TYR A 584 -11.11 49.00 -11.68
CA TYR A 584 -12.16 50.00 -11.52
C TYR A 584 -13.34 49.42 -10.73
N SER A 585 -13.30 49.63 -9.40
CA SER A 585 -14.38 49.30 -8.48
C SER A 585 -15.47 50.36 -8.55
N GLY A 586 -16.54 50.02 -9.28
CA GLY A 586 -17.80 50.76 -9.32
C GLY A 586 -18.05 51.35 -10.68
N PHE A 587 -19.07 50.87 -11.40
CA PHE A 587 -19.93 51.69 -12.27
C PHE A 587 -21.09 50.87 -12.89
N ASP A 588 -22.13 51.62 -13.25
CA ASP A 588 -23.47 51.27 -13.73
C ASP A 588 -23.49 50.51 -15.10
N PRO A 589 -24.20 49.38 -15.22
CA PRO A 589 -24.18 48.49 -16.39
C PRO A 589 -24.63 49.11 -17.73
N PHE A 590 -25.34 50.24 -17.74
CA PHE A 590 -25.80 50.86 -18.98
C PHE A 590 -24.69 51.57 -19.80
N CYS A 591 -23.59 51.99 -19.16
CA CYS A 591 -22.48 52.64 -19.85
C CYS A 591 -21.54 51.65 -20.56
N LEU A 592 -21.53 50.37 -20.16
CA LEU A 592 -20.66 49.34 -20.72
C LEU A 592 -21.14 48.88 -22.10
N SER A 593 -22.47 48.77 -22.31
CA SER A 593 -23.04 48.33 -23.59
C SER A 593 -22.72 49.30 -24.73
N LEU A 594 -22.80 50.61 -24.47
CA LEU A 594 -22.54 51.65 -25.48
C LEU A 594 -21.05 51.70 -25.85
N ARG A 595 -20.14 51.53 -24.89
CA ARG A 595 -18.69 51.55 -25.14
C ARG A 595 -18.18 50.26 -25.78
N VAL A 596 -18.72 49.10 -25.42
CA VAL A 596 -18.40 47.82 -26.07
C VAL A 596 -18.91 47.80 -27.51
N ALA A 597 -20.10 48.33 -27.78
CA ALA A 597 -20.61 48.48 -29.15
C ALA A 597 -19.72 49.42 -30.00
N THR A 598 -19.23 50.52 -29.41
CA THR A 598 -18.35 51.47 -30.10
C THR A 598 -16.97 50.87 -30.39
N CYS A 599 -16.40 50.09 -29.45
CA CYS A 599 -15.13 49.39 -29.64
C CYS A 599 -15.20 48.23 -30.64
N LEU A 600 -16.31 47.47 -30.67
CA LEU A 600 -16.54 46.43 -31.68
C LEU A 600 -16.71 47.03 -33.08
N HIS A 601 -17.31 48.22 -33.20
CA HIS A 601 -17.37 48.93 -34.48
C HIS A 601 -15.98 49.39 -34.95
N LEU A 602 -15.14 49.90 -34.04
CA LEU A 602 -13.77 50.30 -34.35
C LEU A 602 -12.86 49.11 -34.72
N LEU A 603 -13.00 47.96 -34.04
CA LEU A 603 -12.30 46.72 -34.39
C LEU A 603 -12.74 46.16 -35.75
N GLY A 604 -14.03 46.23 -36.09
CA GLY A 604 -14.53 45.88 -37.41
C GLY A 604 -13.97 46.76 -38.54
N ILE A 605 -13.79 48.06 -38.28
CA ILE A 605 -13.18 49.01 -39.23
C ILE A 605 -11.67 48.76 -39.36
N CYS A 606 -10.96 48.44 -38.27
CA CYS A 606 -9.53 48.12 -38.32
C CYS A 606 -9.21 46.83 -39.09
N VAL A 607 -10.07 45.80 -39.03
CA VAL A 607 -9.90 44.55 -39.78
C VAL A 607 -10.20 44.72 -41.28
N LEU A 608 -11.11 45.63 -41.64
CA LEU A 608 -11.36 45.97 -43.05
C LEU A 608 -10.20 46.76 -43.69
N LEU A 609 -9.46 47.55 -42.90
CA LEU A 609 -8.32 48.34 -43.39
C LEU A 609 -7.01 47.54 -43.51
N THR A 610 -6.91 46.36 -42.88
CA THR A 610 -5.74 45.46 -43.00
C THR A 610 -5.88 44.40 -44.08
N ILE A 611 -7.04 44.30 -44.74
CA ILE A 611 -7.28 43.34 -45.84
C ILE A 611 -6.94 43.92 -47.23
N ASP A 612 -6.63 45.21 -47.34
CA ASP A 612 -6.30 45.87 -48.63
C ASP A 612 -4.86 46.44 -48.69
N ARG A 613 -3.88 45.68 -48.19
CA ARG A 613 -2.44 45.89 -48.43
C ARG A 613 -1.67 44.61 -48.65
#